data_AF-A0A139MJI0-F1
#
_entry.id   AF-A0A139MJI0-F1
#
_cell.length_a   1.000
_cell.length_b   1.000
_cell.length_c   1.000
_cell.angle_alpha   90.00
_cell.angle_beta   90.00
_cell.angle_gamma   90.00
#
_symmetry.space_group_name_H-M   'P 1'
#
loop_
_entity.id
_entity.type
_entity.pdbx_description
1 polymer ?
#
loop_
_entity_poly.entity_id
_entity_poly.type
_entity_poly.pdbx_seq_one_letter_code
_entity_poly.pdbx_strand_id
1 'polypeptide(L)'
;MFNLSTKQPELKEREASVAKLQVLHQQFPDSPDIAEVYAITLANLSDKQPELKEREATAEKLQVLHQQFPDSPDIAEMYAMTLFNLSTKQPELNELATTAKKLKGLHKHECFQESEEIAFIYVMFLASLFEQQTEIDERLQTIETIKKLYEQFSTFMLQNFDDRFFSNDNVCDSEEYKLFNFILREGLLKNTKYAILQTWAEHYKEDSDELKNLLSIYQYVQKIKYQLGLKDEDKKKNIKFGHYTKGSVLQILLDQDQREESSFSIVGKTRLNNANYMNDPEEGIIIEKILGLDRRDALEPSSWFLMSFTIKTDDLAMWSQYGDDAKGVCIVLREDDFSRFSSFNDVSWRQEKISLEFSDKMYLMKSELHSGFEKSVFRSESENSVNAVNDEGAESNSEEKDSISKGNVDYLYRIAYVNDSGGEFSIEKTELFNDYEIKNLETLLKALKEKLDKDLNKGDDFYQKAISDCIEEIRYLFKSVDYKYEDELRILRYANLDPSNEEIKIDKSSGIGKLYVERENPIQIGEVIFGPKFPNPEYITPLLKLLDKDIAFKKSTIKFR
;
A
#
# COMPACT_ATOMS: atom_id res chain seq x y z
N MET A 1 0.88 -27.42 15.19
CA MET A 1 -0.49 -27.89 15.49
C MET A 1 -1.47 -26.69 15.63
N PHE A 2 -1.35 -25.67 14.76
CA PHE A 2 -1.82 -24.29 15.00
C PHE A 2 -3.27 -24.00 14.54
N ASN A 3 -4.07 -25.01 14.20
CA ASN A 3 -5.29 -24.80 13.40
C ASN A 3 -6.59 -25.38 14.01
N LEU A 4 -6.56 -25.89 15.24
CA LEU A 4 -7.75 -26.49 15.88
C LEU A 4 -8.49 -25.55 16.85
N SER A 5 -7.80 -24.69 17.60
CA SER A 5 -8.45 -23.78 18.58
C SER A 5 -9.13 -22.57 17.90
N THR A 6 -8.56 -22.05 16.81
CA THR A 6 -9.10 -20.92 16.05
C THR A 6 -10.34 -21.29 15.21
N LYS A 7 -10.54 -22.58 14.90
CA LYS A 7 -11.66 -23.09 14.09
C LYS A 7 -12.84 -23.64 14.89
N GLN A 8 -12.76 -23.71 16.22
CA GLN A 8 -13.89 -24.18 17.04
C GLN A 8 -14.97 -23.08 17.13
N PRO A 9 -16.20 -23.30 16.65
CA PRO A 9 -17.23 -22.26 16.69
C PRO A 9 -17.81 -22.10 18.11
N GLU A 10 -17.90 -23.17 18.90
CA GLU A 10 -18.65 -23.18 20.17
C GLU A 10 -17.79 -22.89 21.41
N LEU A 11 -18.31 -22.05 22.33
CA LEU A 11 -17.63 -21.72 23.61
C LEU A 11 -17.30 -22.97 24.43
N LYS A 12 -18.22 -23.95 24.48
CA LYS A 12 -18.03 -25.21 25.22
C LYS A 12 -16.87 -26.06 24.70
N GLU A 13 -16.60 -26.03 23.39
CA GLU A 13 -15.46 -26.76 22.81
C GLU A 13 -14.14 -26.13 23.24
N ARG A 14 -14.09 -24.79 23.31
CA ARG A 14 -12.93 -24.04 23.82
C ARG A 14 -12.70 -24.33 25.30
N GLU A 15 -13.73 -24.28 26.12
CA GLU A 15 -13.67 -24.62 27.56
C GLU A 15 -13.16 -26.05 27.78
N ALA A 16 -13.68 -27.02 27.03
CA ALA A 16 -13.23 -28.41 27.12
C ALA A 16 -11.76 -28.57 26.70
N SER A 17 -11.31 -27.82 25.69
CA SER A 17 -9.92 -27.81 25.24
C SER A 17 -9.00 -27.20 26.31
N VAL A 18 -9.39 -26.07 26.90
CA VAL A 18 -8.71 -25.44 28.04
C VAL A 18 -8.61 -26.40 29.23
N ALA A 19 -9.67 -27.13 29.57
CA ALA A 19 -9.64 -28.10 30.67
C ALA A 19 -8.65 -29.25 30.41
N LYS A 20 -8.59 -29.78 29.19
CA LYS A 20 -7.62 -30.83 28.81
C LYS A 20 -6.19 -30.31 28.86
N LEU A 21 -5.93 -29.12 28.31
CA LEU A 21 -4.60 -28.50 28.33
C LEU A 21 -4.18 -28.10 29.74
N GLN A 22 -5.12 -27.72 30.61
CA GLN A 22 -4.83 -27.48 32.02
C GLN A 22 -4.34 -28.75 32.73
N VAL A 23 -4.99 -29.89 32.50
CA VAL A 23 -4.55 -31.18 33.06
C VAL A 23 -3.19 -31.57 32.50
N LEU A 24 -2.96 -31.35 31.21
CA LEU A 24 -1.67 -31.65 30.57
C LEU A 24 -0.55 -30.76 31.12
N HIS A 25 -0.79 -29.45 31.26
CA HIS A 25 0.15 -28.50 31.87
C HIS A 25 0.46 -28.90 33.32
N GLN A 26 -0.53 -29.32 34.10
CA GLN A 26 -0.30 -29.83 35.45
C GLN A 26 0.57 -31.10 35.50
N GLN A 27 0.50 -31.95 34.47
CA GLN A 27 1.37 -33.13 34.37
C GLN A 27 2.80 -32.77 33.92
N PHE A 28 2.95 -31.71 33.14
CA PHE A 28 4.21 -31.26 32.58
C PHE A 28 4.42 -29.75 32.82
N PRO A 29 4.51 -29.31 34.10
CA PRO A 29 4.48 -27.89 34.43
C PRO A 29 5.65 -27.12 33.83
N ASP A 30 6.81 -27.75 33.67
CA ASP A 30 8.02 -27.10 33.19
C ASP A 30 8.17 -27.12 31.65
N SER A 31 7.17 -27.64 30.92
CA SER A 31 7.22 -27.76 29.46
C SER A 31 6.79 -26.45 28.78
N PRO A 32 7.70 -25.72 28.10
CA PRO A 32 7.34 -24.47 27.43
C PRO A 32 6.30 -24.69 26.32
N ASP A 33 6.48 -25.70 25.47
CA ASP A 33 5.54 -26.00 24.37
C ASP A 33 4.09 -26.22 24.84
N ILE A 34 3.90 -26.87 25.99
CA ILE A 34 2.57 -27.14 26.56
C ILE A 34 2.00 -25.86 27.16
N ALA A 35 2.83 -25.09 27.87
CA ALA A 35 2.47 -23.79 28.42
C ALA A 35 2.04 -22.81 27.32
N GLU A 36 2.77 -22.71 26.22
CA GLU A 36 2.44 -21.84 25.08
C GLU A 36 1.11 -22.22 24.44
N VAL A 37 0.90 -23.51 24.14
CA VAL A 37 -0.39 -23.98 23.58
C VAL A 37 -1.55 -23.74 24.56
N TYR A 38 -1.29 -23.90 25.86
CA TYR A 38 -2.28 -23.58 26.88
C TYR A 38 -2.59 -22.08 26.94
N ALA A 39 -1.57 -21.22 26.86
CA ALA A 39 -1.68 -19.77 26.83
C ALA A 39 -2.53 -19.28 25.64
N ILE A 40 -2.21 -19.78 24.43
CA ILE A 40 -2.96 -19.46 23.20
C ILE A 40 -4.44 -19.84 23.34
N THR A 41 -4.72 -21.01 23.90
CA THR A 41 -6.09 -21.48 24.06
C THR A 41 -6.86 -20.65 25.10
N LEU A 42 -6.20 -20.21 26.18
CA LEU A 42 -6.76 -19.29 27.18
C LEU A 42 -7.08 -17.92 26.56
N ALA A 43 -6.16 -17.36 25.77
CA ALA A 43 -6.37 -16.08 25.09
C ALA A 43 -7.57 -16.14 24.14
N ASN A 44 -7.66 -17.19 23.31
CA ASN A 44 -8.81 -17.42 22.42
C ASN A 44 -10.14 -17.62 23.18
N LEU A 45 -10.10 -18.24 24.36
CA LEU A 45 -11.29 -18.36 25.21
C LEU A 45 -11.73 -16.99 25.74
N SER A 46 -10.79 -16.15 26.20
CA SER A 46 -11.09 -14.84 26.78
C SER A 46 -11.85 -13.89 25.84
N ASP A 47 -11.54 -13.95 24.55
CA ASP A 47 -12.24 -13.18 23.52
C ASP A 47 -13.74 -13.55 23.44
N LYS A 48 -14.07 -14.83 23.63
CA LYS A 48 -15.44 -15.35 23.50
C LYS A 48 -16.22 -15.41 24.81
N GLN A 49 -15.55 -15.24 25.96
CA GLN A 49 -16.20 -15.23 27.27
C GLN A 49 -17.13 -14.01 27.39
N PRO A 50 -18.42 -14.20 27.71
CA PRO A 50 -19.38 -13.10 27.84
C PRO A 50 -19.27 -12.36 29.18
N GLU A 51 -18.85 -13.04 30.27
CA GLU A 51 -18.86 -12.50 31.62
C GLU A 51 -17.49 -11.95 32.06
N LEU A 52 -17.49 -10.82 32.79
CA LEU A 52 -16.27 -10.19 33.32
C LEU A 52 -15.47 -11.16 34.21
N LYS A 53 -16.15 -11.86 35.12
CA LYS A 53 -15.51 -12.80 36.07
C LYS A 53 -14.79 -13.96 35.37
N GLU A 54 -15.32 -14.42 34.24
CA GLU A 54 -14.69 -15.46 33.45
C GLU A 54 -13.39 -14.97 32.82
N ARG A 55 -13.39 -13.73 32.29
CA ARG A 55 -12.19 -13.08 31.73
C ARG A 55 -11.14 -12.79 32.80
N GLU A 56 -11.56 -12.35 33.99
CA GLU A 56 -10.68 -12.15 35.15
C GLU A 56 -9.99 -13.46 35.54
N ALA A 57 -10.74 -14.56 35.67
CA ALA A 57 -10.18 -15.87 35.99
C ALA A 57 -9.20 -16.36 34.91
N THR A 58 -9.49 -16.10 33.63
CA THR A 58 -8.57 -16.41 32.52
C THR A 58 -7.31 -15.56 32.58
N ALA A 59 -7.42 -14.26 32.87
CA ALA A 59 -6.29 -13.34 33.03
C ALA A 59 -5.40 -13.73 34.21
N GLU A 60 -5.98 -14.20 35.33
CA GLU A 60 -5.23 -14.73 36.48
C GLU A 60 -4.44 -15.99 36.12
N LYS A 61 -5.05 -16.92 35.37
CA LYS A 61 -4.35 -18.14 34.90
C LYS A 61 -3.15 -17.79 34.01
N LEU A 62 -3.34 -16.87 33.05
CA LEU A 62 -2.25 -16.41 32.18
C LEU A 62 -1.19 -15.61 32.94
N GLN A 63 -1.58 -14.85 33.98
CA GLN A 63 -0.63 -14.17 34.85
C GLN A 63 0.27 -15.17 35.59
N VAL A 64 -0.29 -16.24 36.15
CA VAL A 64 0.48 -17.31 36.82
C VAL A 64 1.39 -18.01 35.82
N LEU A 65 0.90 -18.28 34.61
CA LEU A 65 1.68 -18.93 33.57
C LEU A 65 2.85 -18.05 33.11
N HIS A 66 2.61 -16.76 32.92
CA HIS A 66 3.67 -15.80 32.59
C HIS A 66 4.70 -15.67 33.73
N GLN A 67 4.28 -15.71 35.00
CA GLN A 67 5.22 -15.74 36.13
C GLN A 67 6.09 -17.01 36.16
N GLN A 68 5.55 -18.13 35.67
CA GLN A 68 6.30 -19.38 35.54
C GLN A 68 7.30 -19.34 34.37
N PHE A 69 6.95 -18.63 33.29
CA PHE A 69 7.78 -18.47 32.09
C PHE A 69 7.98 -16.97 31.76
N PRO A 70 8.73 -16.22 32.60
CA PRO A 70 8.79 -14.76 32.52
C PRO A 70 9.47 -14.23 31.25
N ASP A 71 10.31 -15.06 30.62
CA ASP A 71 11.07 -14.69 29.43
C ASP A 71 10.45 -15.24 28.12
N SER A 72 9.30 -15.92 28.18
CA SER A 72 8.60 -16.45 26.99
C SER A 72 7.82 -15.34 26.28
N PRO A 73 8.19 -14.97 25.04
CA PRO A 73 7.47 -13.95 24.27
C PRO A 73 6.03 -14.37 23.96
N ASP A 74 5.82 -15.62 23.54
CA ASP A 74 4.49 -16.14 23.17
C ASP A 74 3.51 -16.08 24.35
N ILE A 75 3.95 -16.47 25.56
CA ILE A 75 3.11 -16.42 26.76
C ILE A 75 2.85 -14.96 27.18
N ALA A 76 3.85 -14.08 27.07
CA ALA A 76 3.71 -12.66 27.38
C ALA A 76 2.72 -11.96 26.43
N GLU A 77 2.77 -12.26 25.13
CA GLU A 77 1.82 -11.77 24.13
C GLU A 77 0.39 -12.25 24.44
N MET A 78 0.21 -13.55 24.70
CA MET A 78 -1.11 -14.09 25.05
C MET A 78 -1.64 -13.47 26.34
N TYR A 79 -0.78 -13.20 27.32
CA TYR A 79 -1.17 -12.50 28.53
C TYR A 79 -1.60 -11.06 28.25
N ALA A 80 -0.83 -10.32 27.44
CA ALA A 80 -1.19 -8.96 27.00
C ALA A 80 -2.54 -8.94 26.27
N MET A 81 -2.77 -9.88 25.35
CA MET A 81 -4.03 -10.02 24.61
C MET A 81 -5.21 -10.29 25.56
N THR A 82 -5.04 -11.17 26.55
CA THR A 82 -6.10 -11.42 27.55
C THR A 82 -6.36 -10.22 28.43
N LEU A 83 -5.34 -9.42 28.78
CA LEU A 83 -5.54 -8.16 29.50
C LEU A 83 -6.35 -7.15 28.67
N PHE A 84 -6.08 -7.06 27.37
CA PHE A 84 -6.89 -6.25 26.45
C PHE A 84 -8.35 -6.76 26.38
N ASN A 85 -8.55 -8.07 26.19
CA ASN A 85 -9.88 -8.67 26.18
C ASN A 85 -10.63 -8.41 27.50
N LEU A 86 -9.95 -8.50 28.64
CA LEU A 86 -10.52 -8.13 29.94
C LEU A 86 -10.99 -6.67 29.97
N SER A 87 -10.16 -5.72 29.51
CA SER A 87 -10.49 -4.29 29.53
C SER A 87 -11.76 -3.92 28.77
N THR A 88 -12.10 -4.65 27.70
CA THR A 88 -13.33 -4.39 26.92
C THR A 88 -14.63 -4.63 27.71
N LYS A 89 -14.53 -5.24 28.91
CA LYS A 89 -15.67 -5.47 29.82
C LYS A 89 -15.52 -4.79 31.19
N GLN A 90 -14.37 -4.16 31.47
CA GLN A 90 -14.15 -3.45 32.73
C GLN A 90 -14.97 -2.15 32.73
N PRO A 91 -15.90 -1.95 33.67
CA PRO A 91 -16.75 -0.76 33.72
C PRO A 91 -16.11 0.41 34.49
N GLU A 92 -15.12 0.14 35.34
CA GLU A 92 -14.53 1.14 36.23
C GLU A 92 -13.10 1.56 35.80
N LEU A 93 -12.82 2.87 35.87
CA LEU A 93 -11.51 3.44 35.51
C LEU A 93 -10.34 2.94 36.38
N ASN A 94 -10.59 2.59 37.65
CA ASN A 94 -9.59 2.02 38.57
C ASN A 94 -9.11 0.62 38.12
N GLU A 95 -10.02 -0.21 37.61
CA GLU A 95 -9.77 -1.55 37.07
C GLU A 95 -8.96 -1.41 35.79
N LEU A 96 -9.38 -0.51 34.89
CA LEU A 96 -8.65 -0.19 33.67
C LEU A 96 -7.25 0.35 33.96
N ALA A 97 -7.10 1.26 34.94
CA ALA A 97 -5.80 1.77 35.35
C ALA A 97 -4.88 0.67 35.90
N THR A 98 -5.44 -0.38 36.50
CA THR A 98 -4.69 -1.55 36.95
C THR A 98 -4.24 -2.40 35.76
N THR A 99 -5.12 -2.63 34.79
CA THR A 99 -4.80 -3.31 33.52
C THR A 99 -3.71 -2.54 32.75
N ALA A 100 -3.82 -1.21 32.68
CA ALA A 100 -2.84 -0.32 32.06
C ALA A 100 -1.44 -0.48 32.67
N LYS A 101 -1.35 -0.58 34.01
CA LYS A 101 -0.08 -0.79 34.72
C LYS A 101 0.52 -2.15 34.41
N LYS A 102 -0.29 -3.21 34.29
CA LYS A 102 0.16 -4.56 33.91
C LYS A 102 0.72 -4.57 32.49
N LEU A 103 0.00 -4.01 31.52
CA LEU A 103 0.46 -3.90 30.12
C LEU A 103 1.72 -3.05 29.99
N LYS A 104 1.77 -1.90 30.68
CA LYS A 104 2.97 -1.07 30.74
C LYS A 104 4.17 -1.81 31.34
N GLY A 105 3.94 -2.62 32.38
CA GLY A 105 4.96 -3.44 33.01
C GLY A 105 5.50 -4.51 32.05
N LEU A 106 4.61 -5.19 31.31
CA LEU A 106 4.98 -6.16 30.28
C LEU A 106 5.82 -5.53 29.19
N HIS A 107 5.34 -4.43 28.59
CA HIS A 107 6.09 -3.76 27.54
C HIS A 107 7.44 -3.21 28.02
N LYS A 108 7.55 -2.73 29.26
CA LYS A 108 8.84 -2.25 29.81
C LYS A 108 9.79 -3.36 30.27
N HIS A 109 9.38 -4.62 30.22
CA HIS A 109 10.26 -5.71 30.57
C HIS A 109 11.40 -5.80 29.56
N GLU A 110 12.62 -6.08 30.02
CA GLU A 110 13.83 -6.06 29.18
C GLU A 110 13.71 -6.99 27.96
N CYS A 111 13.02 -8.13 28.12
CA CYS A 111 12.81 -9.10 27.05
C CYS A 111 11.75 -8.68 26.01
N PHE A 112 10.87 -7.70 26.32
CA PHE A 112 9.68 -7.40 25.51
C PHE A 112 9.59 -5.94 25.05
N GLN A 113 10.54 -5.09 25.43
CA GLN A 113 10.55 -3.67 25.05
C GLN A 113 10.62 -3.42 23.54
N GLU A 114 11.14 -4.38 22.78
CA GLU A 114 11.16 -4.35 21.30
C GLU A 114 10.09 -5.25 20.66
N SER A 115 9.17 -5.85 21.45
CA SER A 115 8.07 -6.63 20.89
C SER A 115 7.02 -5.72 20.26
N GLU A 116 6.87 -5.83 18.94
CA GLU A 116 5.92 -5.04 18.16
C GLU A 116 4.47 -5.42 18.51
N GLU A 117 4.19 -6.71 18.73
CA GLU A 117 2.88 -7.24 19.12
C GLU A 117 2.42 -6.71 20.46
N ILE A 118 3.28 -6.79 21.49
CA ILE A 118 2.95 -6.29 22.84
C ILE A 118 2.77 -4.77 22.81
N ALA A 119 3.62 -4.05 22.07
CA ALA A 119 3.46 -2.61 21.88
C ALA A 119 2.13 -2.26 21.19
N PHE A 120 1.76 -2.99 20.14
CA PHE A 120 0.50 -2.81 19.42
C PHE A 120 -0.72 -3.06 20.33
N ILE A 121 -0.74 -4.17 21.08
CA ILE A 121 -1.81 -4.47 22.05
C ILE A 121 -1.90 -3.39 23.12
N TYR A 122 -0.76 -2.92 23.63
CA TYR A 122 -0.73 -1.88 24.65
C TYR A 122 -1.28 -0.55 24.10
N VAL A 123 -0.91 -0.18 22.88
CA VAL A 123 -1.41 1.03 22.23
C VAL A 123 -2.90 0.94 21.91
N MET A 124 -3.41 -0.23 21.48
CA MET A 124 -4.85 -0.46 21.33
C MET A 124 -5.59 -0.26 22.66
N PHE A 125 -5.09 -0.86 23.74
CA PHE A 125 -5.65 -0.65 25.07
C PHE A 125 -5.68 0.84 25.45
N LEU A 126 -4.59 1.56 25.22
CA LEU A 126 -4.48 2.98 25.56
C LEU A 126 -5.48 3.84 24.76
N ALA A 127 -5.70 3.54 23.48
CA ALA A 127 -6.71 4.23 22.68
C ALA A 127 -8.13 3.98 23.21
N SER A 128 -8.47 2.74 23.57
CA SER A 128 -9.77 2.43 24.18
C SER A 128 -9.94 3.07 25.57
N LEU A 129 -8.85 3.23 26.34
CA LEU A 129 -8.83 3.91 27.63
C LEU A 129 -9.02 5.42 27.49
N PHE A 130 -8.40 6.04 26.48
CA PHE A 130 -8.43 7.48 26.25
C PHE A 130 -9.86 8.04 26.21
N GLU A 131 -10.78 7.32 25.56
CA GLU A 131 -12.20 7.67 25.48
C GLU A 131 -12.90 7.77 26.83
N GLN A 132 -12.46 6.97 27.81
CA GLN A 132 -13.08 6.88 29.13
C GLN A 132 -12.47 7.86 30.14
N GLN A 133 -11.22 8.30 29.92
CA GLN A 133 -10.55 9.23 30.80
C GLN A 133 -11.27 10.59 30.78
N THR A 134 -11.46 11.23 31.93
CA THR A 134 -12.02 12.60 32.02
C THR A 134 -10.96 13.64 32.41
N GLU A 135 -9.90 13.20 33.08
CA GLU A 135 -8.81 14.04 33.55
C GLU A 135 -7.85 14.38 32.41
N ILE A 136 -7.55 15.67 32.26
CA ILE A 136 -6.73 16.19 31.16
C ILE A 136 -5.28 15.66 31.24
N ASP A 137 -4.70 15.62 32.44
CA ASP A 137 -3.31 15.19 32.63
C ASP A 137 -3.13 13.70 32.28
N GLU A 138 -4.11 12.85 32.63
CA GLU A 138 -4.09 11.43 32.27
C GLU A 138 -4.22 11.24 30.76
N ARG A 139 -5.13 11.99 30.11
CA ARG A 139 -5.28 11.99 28.65
C ARG A 139 -3.99 12.40 27.94
N LEU A 140 -3.33 13.46 28.39
CA LEU A 140 -2.06 13.92 27.83
C LEU A 140 -0.97 12.86 27.95
N GLN A 141 -0.87 12.19 29.11
CA GLN A 141 0.09 11.10 29.31
C GLN A 141 -0.20 9.89 28.39
N THR A 142 -1.47 9.55 28.20
CA THR A 142 -1.89 8.50 27.27
C THR A 142 -1.47 8.86 25.84
N ILE A 143 -1.74 10.08 25.39
CA ILE A 143 -1.36 10.58 24.06
C ILE A 143 0.16 10.49 23.85
N GLU A 144 0.94 11.01 24.80
CA GLU A 144 2.40 10.99 24.70
C GLU A 144 2.95 9.55 24.61
N THR A 145 2.37 8.63 25.37
CA THR A 145 2.76 7.22 25.35
C THR A 145 2.44 6.57 24.00
N ILE A 146 1.24 6.78 23.46
CA ILE A 146 0.86 6.26 22.13
C ILE A 146 1.78 6.82 21.05
N LYS A 147 2.05 8.14 21.06
CA LYS A 147 2.94 8.80 20.09
C LYS A 147 4.34 8.17 20.10
N LYS A 148 4.91 7.97 21.28
CA LYS A 148 6.24 7.37 21.42
C LYS A 148 6.29 5.94 20.88
N LEU A 149 5.29 5.12 21.22
CA LEU A 149 5.22 3.73 20.77
C LEU A 149 4.98 3.64 19.27
N TYR A 150 4.11 4.49 18.73
CA TYR A 150 3.91 4.59 17.30
C TYR A 150 5.19 5.01 16.57
N GLU A 151 5.93 6.00 17.09
CA GLU A 151 7.20 6.41 16.47
C GLU A 151 8.21 5.26 16.39
N GLN A 152 8.28 4.42 17.42
CA GLN A 152 9.17 3.26 17.49
C GLN A 152 8.69 2.11 16.57
N PHE A 153 7.39 1.81 16.54
CA PHE A 153 6.82 0.62 15.88
C PHE A 153 5.91 0.93 14.67
N SER A 154 6.03 2.13 14.10
CA SER A 154 5.11 2.62 13.06
C SER A 154 4.93 1.66 11.89
N THR A 155 6.01 1.03 11.40
CA THR A 155 5.94 0.08 10.27
C THR A 155 5.02 -1.10 10.58
N PHE A 156 5.19 -1.75 11.72
CA PHE A 156 4.35 -2.87 12.15
C PHE A 156 2.91 -2.45 12.41
N MET A 157 2.70 -1.30 13.07
CA MET A 157 1.36 -0.78 13.34
C MET A 157 0.62 -0.44 12.04
N LEU A 158 1.29 0.23 11.09
CA LEU A 158 0.73 0.55 9.78
C LEU A 158 0.37 -0.71 8.99
N GLN A 159 1.25 -1.72 8.99
CA GLN A 159 0.96 -3.01 8.36
C GLN A 159 -0.29 -3.66 8.94
N ASN A 160 -0.42 -3.69 10.28
CA ASN A 160 -1.60 -4.23 10.95
C ASN A 160 -2.86 -3.42 10.63
N PHE A 161 -2.77 -2.09 10.55
CA PHE A 161 -3.90 -1.26 10.12
C PHE A 161 -4.27 -1.57 8.68
N ASP A 162 -3.31 -1.70 7.78
CA ASP A 162 -3.55 -2.01 6.38
C ASP A 162 -4.28 -3.34 6.22
N ASP A 163 -3.74 -4.40 6.83
CA ASP A 163 -4.32 -5.74 6.74
C ASP A 163 -5.76 -5.78 7.27
N ARG A 164 -6.03 -5.10 8.39
CA ARG A 164 -7.37 -5.06 8.99
C ARG A 164 -8.32 -4.12 8.26
N PHE A 165 -7.84 -2.94 7.90
CA PHE A 165 -8.61 -1.91 7.20
C PHE A 165 -9.06 -2.40 5.83
N PHE A 166 -8.33 -3.26 5.14
CA PHE A 166 -8.75 -3.76 3.83
C PHE A 166 -9.41 -5.15 3.86
N SER A 167 -9.26 -5.94 4.92
CA SER A 167 -9.89 -7.27 5.03
C SER A 167 -11.31 -7.27 5.59
N ASN A 168 -11.68 -6.28 6.41
CA ASN A 168 -13.00 -6.19 7.03
C ASN A 168 -13.85 -5.08 6.37
N ASP A 169 -15.11 -5.34 6.05
CA ASP A 169 -16.01 -4.32 5.49
C ASP A 169 -16.62 -3.42 6.57
N ASN A 170 -16.58 -3.83 7.85
CA ASN A 170 -17.12 -3.10 9.01
C ASN A 170 -16.01 -2.53 9.91
N VAL A 171 -14.94 -2.00 9.30
CA VAL A 171 -13.76 -1.54 10.07
C VAL A 171 -14.14 -0.49 11.10
N CYS A 172 -15.04 0.44 10.77
CA CYS A 172 -15.45 1.56 11.63
C CYS A 172 -16.12 1.17 12.97
N ASP A 173 -16.44 -0.11 13.18
CA ASP A 173 -17.07 -0.61 14.41
C ASP A 173 -16.12 -1.47 15.27
N SER A 174 -14.86 -1.62 14.86
CA SER A 174 -13.85 -2.43 15.56
C SER A 174 -13.09 -1.62 16.64
N GLU A 175 -12.53 -2.29 17.66
CA GLU A 175 -11.67 -1.60 18.64
C GLU A 175 -10.38 -1.08 17.99
N GLU A 176 -9.89 -1.79 16.97
CA GLU A 176 -8.75 -1.38 16.14
C GLU A 176 -9.01 -0.06 15.41
N TYR A 177 -10.26 0.20 15.03
CA TYR A 177 -10.63 1.47 14.43
C TYR A 177 -10.52 2.65 15.40
N LYS A 178 -10.79 2.46 16.70
CA LYS A 178 -10.56 3.50 17.70
C LYS A 178 -9.11 3.93 17.72
N LEU A 179 -8.19 2.95 17.70
CA LEU A 179 -6.77 3.25 17.62
C LEU A 179 -6.40 3.96 16.30
N PHE A 180 -6.88 3.44 15.17
CA PHE A 180 -6.65 4.07 13.86
C PHE A 180 -7.12 5.52 13.84
N ASN A 181 -8.35 5.78 14.28
CA ASN A 181 -8.95 7.12 14.33
C ASN A 181 -8.20 8.04 15.32
N PHE A 182 -7.77 7.52 16.47
CA PHE A 182 -6.92 8.25 17.40
C PHE A 182 -5.61 8.69 16.73
N ILE A 183 -4.86 7.76 16.14
CA ILE A 183 -3.57 8.03 15.50
C ILE A 183 -3.76 8.98 14.30
N LEU A 184 -4.87 8.83 13.57
CA LEU A 184 -5.27 9.72 12.48
C LEU A 184 -5.47 11.17 12.96
N ARG A 185 -6.26 11.37 14.03
CA ARG A 185 -6.56 12.69 14.62
C ARG A 185 -5.34 13.36 15.24
N GLU A 186 -4.44 12.56 15.80
CA GLU A 186 -3.16 13.05 16.34
C GLU A 186 -2.14 13.38 15.24
N GLY A 187 -2.52 13.25 13.96
CA GLY A 187 -1.70 13.61 12.80
C GLY A 187 -0.48 12.72 12.60
N LEU A 188 -0.48 11.53 13.19
CA LEU A 188 0.62 10.57 13.09
C LEU A 188 0.63 9.84 11.75
N LEU A 189 -0.49 9.88 11.03
CA LEU A 189 -0.64 9.29 9.69
C LEU A 189 -0.39 10.29 8.54
N LYS A 190 -0.02 11.54 8.83
CA LYS A 190 0.14 12.62 7.82
C LYS A 190 1.16 12.33 6.71
N ASN A 191 2.16 11.49 7.01
CA ASN A 191 3.22 11.11 6.07
C ASN A 191 2.95 9.74 5.43
N THR A 192 1.73 9.22 5.58
CA THR A 192 1.30 7.90 5.11
C THR A 192 0.12 8.04 4.17
N LYS A 193 -0.30 6.94 3.53
CA LYS A 193 -1.46 6.91 2.63
C LYS A 193 -2.79 7.40 3.21
N TYR A 194 -2.87 7.52 4.52
CA TYR A 194 -4.04 8.03 5.21
C TYR A 194 -4.03 9.54 5.44
N ALA A 195 -3.05 10.27 4.91
CA ALA A 195 -2.94 11.73 5.06
C ALA A 195 -4.23 12.46 4.65
N ILE A 196 -4.86 12.03 3.54
CA ILE A 196 -6.12 12.59 3.05
C ILE A 196 -7.25 12.47 4.09
N LEU A 197 -7.26 11.39 4.87
CA LEU A 197 -8.28 11.12 5.88
C LEU A 197 -8.14 12.04 7.08
N GLN A 198 -6.96 12.60 7.34
CA GLN A 198 -6.71 13.43 8.51
C GLN A 198 -7.57 14.68 8.46
N THR A 199 -7.64 15.32 7.29
CA THR A 199 -8.48 16.52 7.10
C THR A 199 -9.96 16.22 7.37
N TRP A 200 -10.43 15.01 7.05
CA TRP A 200 -11.81 14.59 7.28
C TRP A 200 -12.06 14.27 8.76
N ALA A 201 -11.10 13.61 9.41
CA ALA A 201 -11.17 13.35 10.84
C ALA A 201 -11.14 14.65 11.66
N GLU A 202 -10.36 15.65 11.26
CA GLU A 202 -10.36 16.97 11.91
C GLU A 202 -11.70 17.71 11.72
N HIS A 203 -12.34 17.55 10.57
CA HIS A 203 -13.60 18.22 10.24
C HIS A 203 -14.82 17.59 10.93
N TYR A 204 -14.94 16.26 10.89
CA TYR A 204 -16.08 15.51 11.41
C TYR A 204 -15.84 14.97 12.82
N LYS A 205 -16.93 14.76 13.57
CA LYS A 205 -16.85 14.09 14.88
C LYS A 205 -16.48 12.61 14.70
N GLU A 206 -15.85 12.03 15.71
CA GLU A 206 -15.36 10.65 15.70
C GLU A 206 -16.43 9.61 15.36
N ASP A 207 -17.59 9.71 15.99
CA ASP A 207 -18.71 8.79 15.78
C ASP A 207 -19.69 9.25 14.70
N SER A 208 -19.32 10.24 13.87
CA SER A 208 -20.25 10.78 12.88
C SER A 208 -20.46 9.79 11.74
N ASP A 209 -21.71 9.66 11.30
CA ASP A 209 -22.07 8.78 10.18
C ASP A 209 -21.37 9.23 8.88
N GLU A 210 -21.09 10.53 8.75
CA GLU A 210 -20.35 11.12 7.64
C GLU A 210 -18.92 10.60 7.56
N LEU A 211 -18.17 10.67 8.67
CA LEU A 211 -16.79 10.16 8.70
C LEU A 211 -16.75 8.65 8.43
N LYS A 212 -17.63 7.89 9.07
CA LYS A 212 -17.73 6.43 8.86
C LYS A 212 -18.01 6.09 7.40
N ASN A 213 -18.90 6.83 6.74
CA ASN A 213 -19.20 6.60 5.33
C ASN A 213 -18.04 7.00 4.41
N LEU A 214 -17.37 8.14 4.65
CA LEU A 214 -16.20 8.56 3.88
C LEU A 214 -15.06 7.54 3.96
N LEU A 215 -14.81 6.98 5.14
CA LEU A 215 -13.82 5.92 5.32
C LEU A 215 -14.20 4.65 4.56
N SER A 216 -15.47 4.27 4.56
CA SER A 216 -15.97 3.13 3.77
C SER A 216 -15.78 3.38 2.27
N ILE A 217 -16.14 4.58 1.78
CA ILE A 217 -15.92 5.00 0.39
C ILE A 217 -14.43 4.91 0.03
N TYR A 218 -13.55 5.47 0.86
CA TYR A 218 -12.11 5.40 0.67
C TYR A 218 -11.62 3.96 0.59
N GLN A 219 -12.07 3.09 1.51
CA GLN A 219 -11.73 1.67 1.51
C GLN A 219 -12.12 0.99 0.19
N TYR A 220 -13.34 1.20 -0.31
CA TYR A 220 -13.78 0.63 -1.59
C TYR A 220 -12.96 1.15 -2.77
N VAL A 221 -12.66 2.44 -2.81
CA VAL A 221 -11.81 3.04 -3.85
C VAL A 221 -10.42 2.38 -3.86
N GLN A 222 -9.79 2.22 -2.70
CA GLN A 222 -8.49 1.57 -2.60
C GLN A 222 -8.55 0.07 -2.96
N LYS A 223 -9.62 -0.63 -2.57
CA LYS A 223 -9.91 -2.01 -3.03
C LYS A 223 -9.97 -2.08 -4.55
N ILE A 224 -10.71 -1.20 -5.20
CA ILE A 224 -10.80 -1.12 -6.67
C ILE A 224 -9.43 -0.81 -7.28
N LYS A 225 -8.72 0.21 -6.76
CA LYS A 225 -7.40 0.60 -7.24
C LYS A 225 -6.40 -0.54 -7.17
N TYR A 226 -6.38 -1.28 -6.06
CA TYR A 226 -5.56 -2.47 -5.90
C TYR A 226 -5.93 -3.55 -6.92
N GLN A 227 -7.21 -3.85 -7.12
CA GLN A 227 -7.64 -4.85 -8.12
C GLN A 227 -7.22 -4.48 -9.54
N LEU A 228 -7.21 -3.18 -9.88
CA LEU A 228 -6.72 -2.69 -11.17
C LEU A 228 -5.18 -2.79 -11.31
N GLY A 229 -4.45 -2.82 -10.20
CA GLY A 229 -3.00 -3.00 -10.18
C GLY A 229 -2.56 -4.34 -10.80
N LEU A 230 -1.50 -4.30 -11.60
CA LEU A 230 -0.92 -5.46 -12.28
C LEU A 230 -0.20 -6.39 -11.29
N LYS A 231 -0.60 -7.68 -11.23
CA LYS A 231 -0.14 -8.61 -10.20
C LYS A 231 1.10 -9.41 -10.61
N ASP A 232 1.74 -10.05 -9.65
CA ASP A 232 2.84 -10.98 -9.90
C ASP A 232 2.40 -12.24 -10.67
N GLU A 233 1.15 -12.67 -10.48
CA GLU A 233 0.56 -13.80 -11.21
C GLU A 233 0.58 -13.57 -12.73
N ASP A 234 0.53 -12.30 -13.16
CA ASP A 234 0.56 -11.89 -14.55
C ASP A 234 1.95 -12.03 -15.20
N LYS A 235 3.03 -12.18 -14.44
CA LYS A 235 4.39 -12.41 -14.99
C LYS A 235 4.44 -13.66 -15.89
N LYS A 236 3.61 -14.66 -15.58
CA LYS A 236 3.51 -15.90 -16.37
C LYS A 236 2.94 -15.68 -17.78
N LYS A 237 2.36 -14.51 -18.07
CA LYS A 237 1.70 -14.19 -19.35
C LYS A 237 2.63 -13.60 -20.42
N ASN A 238 3.93 -13.40 -20.14
CA ASN A 238 4.90 -12.79 -21.06
C ASN A 238 4.39 -11.44 -21.64
N ILE A 239 3.97 -10.55 -20.74
CA ILE A 239 3.38 -9.25 -21.07
C ILE A 239 4.48 -8.32 -21.60
N LYS A 240 4.19 -7.62 -22.70
CA LYS A 240 5.05 -6.56 -23.22
C LYS A 240 4.49 -5.18 -22.86
N PHE A 241 5.38 -4.22 -22.63
CA PHE A 241 5.02 -2.85 -22.26
C PHE A 241 5.40 -1.87 -23.36
N GLY A 242 4.59 -1.82 -24.41
CA GLY A 242 4.82 -0.96 -25.57
C GLY A 242 4.35 0.47 -25.35
N HIS A 243 5.14 1.43 -25.79
CA HIS A 243 4.81 2.85 -25.84
C HIS A 243 5.03 3.39 -27.25
N TYR A 244 3.94 3.71 -27.94
CA TYR A 244 3.99 4.29 -29.29
C TYR A 244 4.32 5.78 -29.23
N THR A 245 5.30 6.21 -30.01
CA THR A 245 5.75 7.60 -30.04
C THR A 245 6.38 7.98 -31.38
N LYS A 246 6.71 9.26 -31.55
CA LYS A 246 7.38 9.77 -32.75
C LYS A 246 8.85 9.38 -32.78
N GLY A 247 9.41 9.23 -33.98
CA GLY A 247 10.86 9.01 -34.14
C GLY A 247 11.71 10.12 -33.51
N SER A 248 11.24 11.36 -33.53
CA SER A 248 11.94 12.48 -32.89
C SER A 248 12.00 12.35 -31.37
N VAL A 249 11.01 11.72 -30.73
CA VAL A 249 11.02 11.46 -29.28
C VAL A 249 12.03 10.37 -28.95
N LEU A 250 12.13 9.32 -29.78
CA LEU A 250 13.21 8.34 -29.65
C LEU A 250 14.59 9.01 -29.72
N GLN A 251 14.80 9.94 -30.65
CA GLN A 251 16.08 10.66 -30.73
C GLN A 251 16.40 11.44 -29.45
N ILE A 252 15.40 12.07 -28.82
CA ILE A 252 15.57 12.76 -27.54
C ILE A 252 15.97 11.77 -26.42
N LEU A 253 15.38 10.57 -26.40
CA LEU A 253 15.70 9.55 -25.40
C LEU A 253 17.11 8.95 -25.58
N LEU A 254 17.60 8.91 -26.81
CA LEU A 254 18.92 8.40 -27.17
C LEU A 254 20.00 9.50 -27.18
N ASP A 255 19.63 10.75 -26.91
CA ASP A 255 20.57 11.86 -26.89
C ASP A 255 21.64 11.65 -25.81
N GLN A 256 22.86 12.11 -26.07
CA GLN A 256 24.01 11.91 -25.18
C GLN A 256 24.64 13.27 -24.86
N ASP A 257 24.84 13.59 -23.57
CA ASP A 257 25.57 14.81 -23.22
C ASP A 257 27.05 14.62 -23.52
N GLN A 258 27.55 15.34 -24.52
CA GLN A 258 28.95 15.25 -24.98
C GLN A 258 29.95 15.83 -23.96
N ARG A 259 29.49 16.36 -22.82
CA ARG A 259 30.32 17.00 -21.80
C ARG A 259 30.74 16.08 -20.65
N GLU A 260 30.15 14.89 -20.53
CA GLU A 260 30.53 13.92 -19.51
C GLU A 260 31.51 12.88 -20.09
N GLU A 261 32.59 12.58 -19.36
CA GLU A 261 33.56 11.51 -19.69
C GLU A 261 32.97 10.09 -19.48
N SER A 262 31.65 9.95 -19.46
CA SER A 262 30.94 8.72 -19.07
C SER A 262 30.73 7.77 -20.25
N SER A 263 30.57 6.48 -19.94
CA SER A 263 30.27 5.41 -20.89
C SER A 263 28.91 5.62 -21.58
N PHE A 264 28.87 5.42 -22.91
CA PHE A 264 27.64 5.43 -23.71
C PHE A 264 26.54 4.57 -23.07
N SER A 265 25.40 5.20 -22.72
CA SER A 265 24.26 4.52 -22.11
C SER A 265 22.98 5.35 -22.27
N ILE A 266 21.82 4.68 -22.19
CA ILE A 266 20.53 5.36 -22.20
C ILE A 266 20.25 5.88 -20.79
N VAL A 267 20.33 7.19 -20.60
CA VAL A 267 20.04 7.87 -19.32
C VAL A 267 18.75 8.70 -19.37
N GLY A 268 18.09 8.74 -20.53
CA GLY A 268 16.85 9.49 -20.73
C GLY A 268 15.72 9.02 -19.81
N LYS A 269 14.93 9.97 -19.32
CA LYS A 269 13.72 9.71 -18.53
C LYS A 269 12.48 9.92 -19.39
N THR A 270 11.47 9.08 -19.21
CA THR A 270 10.17 9.34 -19.83
C THR A 270 9.33 10.30 -18.98
N ARG A 271 8.32 10.88 -19.62
CA ARG A 271 7.44 11.88 -19.02
C ARG A 271 6.07 11.27 -18.74
N LEU A 272 5.50 11.62 -17.60
CA LEU A 272 4.08 11.41 -17.29
C LEU A 272 3.39 12.75 -17.54
N ASN A 273 2.41 12.75 -18.43
CA ASN A 273 1.67 13.96 -18.79
C ASN A 273 0.48 14.15 -17.85
N ASN A 274 0.05 15.39 -17.65
CA ASN A 274 -1.16 15.65 -16.87
C ASN A 274 -2.37 14.90 -17.46
N ALA A 275 -3.20 14.33 -16.58
CA ALA A 275 -4.33 13.49 -16.95
C ALA A 275 -5.40 14.22 -17.79
N ASN A 276 -5.46 15.55 -17.73
CA ASN A 276 -6.39 16.32 -18.57
C ASN A 276 -5.98 16.37 -20.05
N TYR A 277 -4.82 15.83 -20.44
CA TYR A 277 -4.35 15.85 -21.83
C TYR A 277 -4.65 14.56 -22.60
N MET A 278 -5.44 13.65 -22.01
CA MET A 278 -5.73 12.36 -22.62
C MET A 278 -6.66 12.49 -23.83
N ASN A 279 -6.49 11.57 -24.78
CA ASN A 279 -7.16 11.63 -26.08
C ASN A 279 -8.60 11.15 -26.04
N ASP A 280 -8.94 10.27 -25.10
CA ASP A 280 -10.31 9.78 -24.91
C ASP A 280 -11.14 10.86 -24.19
N PRO A 281 -12.15 11.46 -24.86
CA PRO A 281 -12.96 12.52 -24.28
C PRO A 281 -13.91 12.04 -23.19
N GLU A 282 -14.13 10.73 -23.05
CA GLU A 282 -14.93 10.14 -21.97
C GLU A 282 -14.05 9.70 -20.78
N GLU A 283 -12.74 9.79 -20.92
CA GLU A 283 -11.80 9.39 -19.90
C GLU A 283 -11.94 10.24 -18.64
N GLY A 284 -12.07 9.57 -17.49
CA GLY A 284 -12.36 10.22 -16.22
C GLY A 284 -13.81 10.68 -16.02
N ILE A 285 -14.67 10.57 -17.03
CA ILE A 285 -16.13 10.80 -16.93
C ILE A 285 -16.88 9.47 -16.75
N ILE A 286 -16.37 8.39 -17.33
CA ILE A 286 -17.02 7.07 -17.28
C ILE A 286 -17.26 6.59 -15.85
N ILE A 287 -16.29 6.78 -14.96
CA ILE A 287 -16.46 6.40 -13.56
C ILE A 287 -17.58 7.22 -12.88
N GLU A 288 -17.74 8.50 -13.23
CA GLU A 288 -18.81 9.34 -12.71
C GLU A 288 -20.15 8.80 -13.18
N LYS A 289 -20.29 8.43 -14.46
CA LYS A 289 -21.52 7.80 -14.99
C LYS A 289 -21.86 6.50 -14.25
N ILE A 290 -20.87 5.63 -14.03
CA ILE A 290 -21.04 4.34 -13.33
C ILE A 290 -21.55 4.56 -11.91
N LEU A 291 -20.88 5.43 -11.17
CA LEU A 291 -21.19 5.74 -9.77
C LEU A 291 -22.40 6.68 -9.64
N GLY A 292 -22.87 7.21 -10.76
CA GLY A 292 -23.95 8.18 -10.84
C GLY A 292 -23.54 9.58 -10.40
N LEU A 293 -22.29 9.95 -10.24
CA LEU A 293 -21.89 11.27 -9.76
C LEU A 293 -22.24 12.38 -10.76
N ASP A 294 -22.35 13.61 -10.26
CA ASP A 294 -22.50 14.77 -11.13
C ASP A 294 -21.24 14.98 -11.94
N ARG A 295 -21.41 15.40 -13.19
CA ARG A 295 -20.30 15.59 -14.12
C ARG A 295 -19.45 16.77 -13.65
N ARG A 296 -18.14 16.56 -13.44
CA ARG A 296 -17.22 17.65 -13.09
C ARG A 296 -17.10 18.68 -14.21
N ASP A 297 -16.63 19.88 -13.86
CA ASP A 297 -16.22 20.85 -14.86
C ASP A 297 -15.03 20.31 -15.66
N ALA A 298 -15.15 20.30 -16.98
CA ALA A 298 -14.06 19.87 -17.87
C ALA A 298 -12.80 20.75 -17.74
N LEU A 299 -12.95 21.97 -17.20
CA LEU A 299 -11.86 22.89 -16.94
C LEU A 299 -11.18 22.66 -15.58
N GLU A 300 -11.76 21.83 -14.69
CA GLU A 300 -11.12 21.51 -13.41
C GLU A 300 -9.79 20.80 -13.64
N PRO A 301 -8.70 21.32 -13.05
CA PRO A 301 -7.38 20.74 -13.22
C PRO A 301 -7.25 19.44 -12.40
N SER A 302 -6.57 18.44 -12.96
CA SER A 302 -6.22 17.24 -12.22
C SER A 302 -4.79 17.31 -11.70
N SER A 303 -4.56 16.85 -10.47
CA SER A 303 -3.22 16.68 -9.90
C SER A 303 -2.59 15.33 -10.27
N TRP A 304 -3.20 14.57 -11.18
CA TRP A 304 -2.68 13.30 -11.64
C TRP A 304 -1.92 13.44 -12.96
N PHE A 305 -0.82 12.71 -13.02
CA PHE A 305 0.05 12.58 -14.17
C PHE A 305 0.17 11.11 -14.52
N LEU A 306 0.12 10.80 -15.81
CA LEU A 306 0.12 9.41 -16.25
C LEU A 306 0.96 9.20 -17.51
N MET A 307 1.43 7.97 -17.65
CA MET A 307 2.06 7.47 -18.87
C MET A 307 1.45 6.13 -19.24
N SER A 308 1.03 6.04 -20.50
CA SER A 308 0.31 4.89 -21.04
C SER A 308 1.23 3.92 -21.76
N PHE A 309 0.89 2.65 -21.63
CA PHE A 309 1.50 1.50 -22.28
C PHE A 309 0.43 0.60 -22.87
N THR A 310 0.83 -0.27 -23.79
CA THR A 310 -0.04 -1.26 -24.39
C THR A 310 0.71 -2.58 -24.55
N ILE A 311 -0.03 -3.69 -24.43
CA ILE A 311 0.48 -5.02 -24.80
C ILE A 311 0.47 -5.26 -26.32
N LYS A 312 -0.25 -4.42 -27.09
CA LYS A 312 -0.37 -4.47 -28.54
C LYS A 312 0.81 -3.79 -29.24
N THR A 313 2.00 -4.33 -29.03
CA THR A 313 3.29 -3.74 -29.46
C THR A 313 3.53 -3.66 -30.98
N ASP A 314 2.73 -4.37 -31.79
CA ASP A 314 2.77 -4.29 -33.25
C ASP A 314 1.35 -4.53 -33.79
N ASP A 315 0.51 -3.49 -33.73
CA ASP A 315 -0.92 -3.56 -34.07
C ASP A 315 -1.33 -2.42 -35.02
N LEU A 316 -2.23 -2.71 -35.96
CA LEU A 316 -2.64 -1.78 -37.00
C LEU A 316 -3.34 -0.54 -36.43
N ALA A 317 -4.26 -0.72 -35.49
CA ALA A 317 -4.99 0.40 -34.89
C ALA A 317 -4.03 1.26 -34.06
N MET A 318 -3.13 0.63 -33.30
CA MET A 318 -2.13 1.35 -32.51
C MET A 318 -1.16 2.15 -33.39
N TRP A 319 -0.66 1.57 -34.49
CA TRP A 319 0.19 2.29 -35.44
C TRP A 319 -0.52 3.49 -36.07
N SER A 320 -1.82 3.34 -36.38
CA SER A 320 -2.60 4.40 -37.02
C SER A 320 -2.88 5.56 -36.08
N GLN A 321 -3.28 5.27 -34.84
CA GLN A 321 -3.73 6.29 -33.88
C GLN A 321 -2.55 6.90 -33.09
N TYR A 322 -1.60 6.07 -32.66
CA TYR A 322 -0.54 6.45 -31.72
C TYR A 322 0.87 6.39 -32.31
N GLY A 323 1.05 5.62 -33.39
CA GLY A 323 2.34 5.44 -34.07
C GLY A 323 2.68 6.49 -35.13
N ASP A 324 2.18 7.72 -34.99
CA ASP A 324 2.43 8.84 -35.93
C ASP A 324 2.07 8.48 -37.39
N ASP A 325 0.86 7.95 -37.61
CA ASP A 325 0.42 7.40 -38.90
C ASP A 325 1.44 6.37 -39.46
N ALA A 326 1.84 5.41 -38.61
CA ALA A 326 2.84 4.38 -38.92
C ALA A 326 4.26 4.87 -39.25
N LYS A 327 4.57 6.16 -39.06
CA LYS A 327 5.91 6.73 -39.27
C LYS A 327 6.74 6.81 -38.00
N GLY A 328 6.14 6.53 -36.84
CA GLY A 328 6.78 6.53 -35.53
C GLY A 328 7.42 5.20 -35.15
N VAL A 329 7.62 5.01 -33.85
CA VAL A 329 8.18 3.81 -33.25
C VAL A 329 7.31 3.33 -32.08
N CYS A 330 7.38 2.04 -31.76
CA CYS A 330 6.90 1.49 -30.50
C CYS A 330 8.12 1.10 -29.67
N ILE A 331 8.29 1.73 -28.52
CA ILE A 331 9.36 1.43 -27.56
C ILE A 331 8.78 0.44 -26.56
N VAL A 332 9.32 -0.76 -26.50
CA VAL A 332 8.92 -1.80 -25.54
C VAL A 332 9.89 -1.78 -24.37
N LEU A 333 9.36 -1.50 -23.18
CA LEU A 333 10.15 -1.45 -21.97
C LEU A 333 10.36 -2.85 -21.39
N ARG A 334 11.47 -3.01 -20.66
CA ARG A 334 11.79 -4.26 -19.97
C ARG A 334 10.82 -4.48 -18.82
N GLU A 335 10.58 -5.74 -18.48
CA GLU A 335 9.63 -6.09 -17.43
C GLU A 335 10.13 -5.69 -16.02
N ASP A 336 11.44 -5.71 -15.81
CA ASP A 336 12.10 -5.28 -14.57
C ASP A 336 12.11 -3.76 -14.36
N ASP A 337 11.65 -2.99 -15.36
CA ASP A 337 11.41 -1.54 -15.23
C ASP A 337 10.15 -1.22 -14.41
N PHE A 338 9.35 -2.25 -14.05
CA PHE A 338 8.09 -2.09 -13.32
C PHE A 338 7.97 -3.01 -12.10
N SER A 339 7.38 -2.47 -11.05
CA SER A 339 6.91 -3.24 -9.90
C SER A 339 5.55 -3.88 -10.15
N ARG A 340 5.28 -4.96 -9.42
CA ARG A 340 3.99 -5.66 -9.41
C ARG A 340 3.37 -5.54 -8.03
N PHE A 341 2.05 -5.44 -8.00
CA PHE A 341 1.32 -5.40 -6.74
C PHE A 341 1.26 -6.79 -6.11
N SER A 342 1.72 -6.86 -4.87
CA SER A 342 1.71 -8.02 -4.00
C SER A 342 0.76 -7.84 -2.80
N SER A 343 0.57 -6.59 -2.37
CA SER A 343 -0.28 -6.23 -1.24
C SER A 343 -0.92 -4.84 -1.39
N PHE A 344 -1.84 -4.49 -0.49
CA PHE A 344 -2.43 -3.15 -0.42
C PHE A 344 -1.42 -2.03 -0.12
N ASN A 345 -0.21 -2.38 0.34
CA ASN A 345 0.83 -1.41 0.65
C ASN A 345 1.53 -0.88 -0.59
N ASP A 346 1.41 -1.63 -1.69
CA ASP A 346 1.95 -1.25 -2.99
C ASP A 346 1.06 -0.21 -3.71
N VAL A 347 -0.14 0.05 -3.20
CA VAL A 347 -1.07 1.04 -3.75
C VAL A 347 -0.50 2.44 -3.57
N SER A 348 -0.07 3.04 -4.69
CA SER A 348 0.32 4.45 -4.70
C SER A 348 -0.85 5.33 -4.26
N TRP A 349 -0.55 6.43 -3.59
CA TRP A 349 -1.56 7.27 -2.94
C TRP A 349 -1.26 8.76 -3.15
N ARG A 350 -2.29 9.60 -3.04
CA ARG A 350 -2.15 11.06 -2.98
C ARG A 350 -1.40 11.49 -1.73
N GLN A 351 -0.10 11.73 -1.86
CA GLN A 351 0.67 12.40 -0.82
C GLN A 351 0.56 13.91 -0.95
N GLU A 352 -0.30 14.51 -0.13
CA GLU A 352 -0.18 15.93 0.16
C GLU A 352 1.12 16.12 0.96
N LYS A 353 2.21 16.53 0.29
CA LYS A 353 3.38 17.07 0.99
C LYS A 353 2.94 18.36 1.66
N ILE A 354 2.41 18.27 2.88
CA ILE A 354 2.18 19.44 3.72
C ILE A 354 3.54 19.85 4.26
N SER A 355 4.04 21.01 3.82
CA SER A 355 5.24 21.64 4.36
C SER A 355 5.00 22.06 5.82
N LEU A 356 5.09 21.10 6.74
CA LEU A 356 5.18 21.37 8.17
C LEU A 356 6.65 21.25 8.55
N GLU A 357 7.29 22.40 8.83
CA GLU A 357 8.68 22.54 9.30
C GLU A 357 9.06 21.63 10.48
N PHE A 358 8.06 21.04 11.16
CA PHE A 358 8.24 20.06 12.23
C PHE A 358 8.64 18.66 11.74
N SER A 359 8.20 18.24 10.55
CA SER A 359 8.53 16.93 9.97
C SER A 359 9.95 16.89 9.41
N ASP A 360 10.39 17.99 8.79
CA ASP A 360 11.72 18.10 8.21
C ASP A 360 12.81 18.06 9.29
N LYS A 361 12.55 18.60 10.48
CA LYS A 361 13.44 18.46 11.65
C LYS A 361 13.62 17.02 12.11
N MET A 362 12.58 16.19 11.99
CA MET A 362 12.60 14.78 12.39
C MET A 362 13.34 13.90 11.37
N TYR A 363 13.18 14.19 10.07
CA TYR A 363 13.93 13.53 9.00
C TYR A 363 15.42 13.90 9.04
N LEU A 364 15.75 15.16 9.35
CA LEU A 364 17.13 15.60 9.57
C LEU A 364 17.76 14.90 10.79
N MET A 365 17.01 14.75 11.89
CA MET A 365 17.49 14.01 13.08
C MET A 365 17.74 12.52 12.80
N LYS A 366 16.89 11.84 12.00
CA LYS A 366 17.13 10.44 11.60
C LYS A 366 18.38 10.27 10.71
N SER A 367 18.61 11.22 9.80
CA SER A 367 19.83 11.27 8.97
C SER A 367 21.09 11.47 9.82
N GLU A 368 21.03 12.35 10.83
CA GLU A 368 22.14 12.59 11.76
C GLU A 368 22.40 11.38 12.68
N LEU A 369 21.36 10.65 13.12
CA LEU A 369 21.50 9.43 13.91
C LEU A 369 22.06 8.24 13.10
N HIS A 370 21.66 8.07 11.83
CA HIS A 370 22.20 7.01 10.98
C HIS A 370 23.68 7.25 10.60
N SER A 371 24.06 8.50 10.32
CA SER A 371 25.46 8.84 10.05
C SER A 371 26.38 8.74 11.28
N GLY A 372 25.81 8.80 12.50
CA GLY A 372 26.52 8.58 13.75
C GLY A 372 26.74 7.10 14.12
N PHE A 373 25.84 6.21 13.71
CA PHE A 373 25.89 4.79 14.06
C PHE A 373 26.89 3.98 13.21
N GLU A 374 27.07 4.32 11.93
CA GLU A 374 28.03 3.61 11.05
C GLU A 374 29.51 3.79 11.47
N LYS A 375 29.82 4.75 12.33
CA LYS A 375 31.20 5.02 12.78
C LYS A 375 31.62 4.38 14.09
N SER A 376 30.76 3.61 14.78
CA SER A 376 31.09 3.10 16.13
C SER A 376 31.07 1.59 16.33
N VAL A 377 30.78 0.78 15.29
CA VAL A 377 30.69 -0.70 15.47
C VAL A 377 31.98 -1.47 15.14
N PHE A 378 33.01 -0.84 14.55
CA PHE A 378 34.30 -1.52 14.32
C PHE A 378 35.38 -1.11 15.31
N ARG A 379 35.31 -1.63 16.55
CA ARG A 379 36.51 -1.87 17.39
C ARG A 379 36.19 -2.70 18.64
N SER A 380 36.41 -4.01 18.56
CA SER A 380 36.94 -4.85 19.65
C SER A 380 37.29 -6.21 19.02
N GLU A 381 38.57 -6.42 18.73
CA GLU A 381 39.45 -7.29 19.54
C GLU A 381 38.89 -8.71 19.75
N SER A 382 39.29 -9.63 18.87
CA SER A 382 39.81 -10.92 19.32
C SER A 382 40.71 -11.53 18.23
N GLU A 383 42.01 -11.46 18.48
CA GLU A 383 42.97 -12.40 17.88
C GLU A 383 42.68 -13.78 18.47
N ASN A 384 42.61 -14.83 17.64
CA ASN A 384 43.08 -16.13 18.10
C ASN A 384 43.57 -17.02 16.95
N SER A 385 44.62 -17.74 17.31
CA SER A 385 45.54 -18.55 16.53
C SER A 385 44.97 -19.85 15.95
N VAL A 386 45.32 -20.10 14.68
CA VAL A 386 45.80 -21.35 14.05
C VAL A 386 45.49 -22.72 14.72
N ASN A 387 44.70 -23.59 14.06
CA ASN A 387 45.16 -24.83 13.38
C ASN A 387 44.02 -25.82 12.99
N ALA A 388 44.03 -26.18 11.69
CA ALA A 388 43.99 -27.53 11.10
C ALA A 388 42.70 -28.40 11.00
N VAL A 389 42.26 -28.55 9.74
CA VAL A 389 42.05 -29.79 8.93
C VAL A 389 40.79 -30.67 9.13
N ASN A 390 39.96 -30.65 8.06
CA ASN A 390 39.09 -31.65 7.40
C ASN A 390 38.00 -32.41 8.18
N ASP A 391 36.74 -32.30 7.72
CA ASP A 391 36.04 -33.44 7.10
C ASP A 391 34.88 -32.98 6.19
N GLU A 392 34.58 -33.76 5.16
CA GLU A 392 33.54 -33.55 4.15
C GLU A 392 32.12 -33.80 4.72
N GLY A 393 31.16 -32.95 4.39
CA GLY A 393 29.75 -33.16 4.72
C GLY A 393 28.86 -32.13 4.04
N ALA A 394 27.95 -32.60 3.20
CA ALA A 394 27.06 -31.79 2.36
C ALA A 394 26.12 -30.91 3.19
N GLU A 395 26.13 -29.60 2.94
CA GLU A 395 25.11 -28.68 3.42
C GLU A 395 24.62 -27.76 2.29
N SER A 396 23.30 -27.68 2.22
CA SER A 396 22.51 -26.83 1.34
C SER A 396 22.71 -25.36 1.69
N ASN A 397 23.31 -24.59 0.79
CA ASN A 397 23.34 -23.13 0.89
C ASN A 397 21.93 -22.58 0.63
N SER A 398 21.18 -22.32 1.70
CA SER A 398 20.17 -21.27 1.71
C SER A 398 20.90 -19.94 1.64
N GLU A 399 21.00 -19.37 0.44
CA GLU A 399 21.43 -17.99 0.27
C GLU A 399 20.48 -17.08 1.04
N GLU A 400 21.00 -16.50 2.12
CA GLU A 400 20.47 -15.27 2.72
C GLU A 400 20.29 -14.26 1.59
N LYS A 401 19.03 -13.97 1.27
CA LYS A 401 18.70 -12.83 0.43
C LYS A 401 18.96 -11.58 1.24
N ASP A 402 20.18 -11.08 1.15
CA ASP A 402 20.46 -9.67 1.38
C ASP A 402 19.46 -8.85 0.57
N SER A 403 18.58 -8.15 1.28
CA SER A 403 17.61 -7.23 0.71
C SER A 403 18.36 -6.03 0.14
N ILE A 404 18.86 -6.19 -1.09
CA ILE A 404 19.19 -5.06 -1.95
C ILE A 404 17.91 -4.23 -2.05
N SER A 405 17.94 -3.03 -1.48
CA SER A 405 16.84 -2.07 -1.56
C SER A 405 16.48 -1.88 -3.03
N LYS A 406 15.37 -2.48 -3.47
CA LYS A 406 14.78 -2.15 -4.77
C LYS A 406 14.42 -0.68 -4.70
N GLY A 407 15.12 0.17 -5.44
CA GLY A 407 14.74 1.58 -5.61
C GLY A 407 13.28 1.67 -6.10
N ASN A 408 12.63 2.82 -5.91
CA ASN A 408 11.25 3.08 -6.33
C ASN A 408 11.01 2.64 -7.79
N VAL A 409 10.50 1.44 -8.01
CA VAL A 409 10.13 0.98 -9.36
C VAL A 409 8.65 1.33 -9.56
N ASP A 410 8.31 1.87 -10.73
CA ASP A 410 6.95 2.32 -11.01
C ASP A 410 5.96 1.14 -11.05
N TYR A 411 4.81 1.32 -10.42
CA TYR A 411 3.72 0.34 -10.46
C TYR A 411 2.79 0.57 -11.66
N LEU A 412 2.32 -0.53 -12.26
CA LEU A 412 1.42 -0.50 -13.41
C LEU A 412 -0.03 -0.81 -13.04
N TYR A 413 -0.94 0.05 -13.46
CA TYR A 413 -2.38 -0.17 -13.40
C TYR A 413 -2.91 -0.62 -14.75
N ARG A 414 -3.80 -1.62 -14.75
CA ARG A 414 -4.56 -2.08 -15.91
C ARG A 414 -5.82 -1.25 -16.07
N ILE A 415 -6.25 -1.00 -17.29
CA ILE A 415 -7.45 -0.20 -17.57
C ILE A 415 -8.69 -1.08 -17.72
N ALA A 416 -9.73 -0.77 -16.96
CA ALA A 416 -11.03 -1.41 -17.08
C ALA A 416 -11.86 -0.73 -18.16
N TYR A 417 -12.28 -1.50 -19.16
CA TYR A 417 -13.11 -1.01 -20.26
C TYR A 417 -14.57 -1.27 -19.96
N VAL A 418 -15.37 -0.22 -19.98
CA VAL A 418 -16.75 -0.24 -19.50
C VAL A 418 -17.72 -0.08 -20.64
N ASN A 419 -18.74 -0.92 -20.64
CA ASN A 419 -19.95 -0.75 -21.44
C ASN A 419 -21.05 -0.19 -20.53
N ASP A 420 -21.53 1.01 -20.83
CA ASP A 420 -22.62 1.69 -20.13
C ASP A 420 -23.88 1.66 -21.00
N SER A 421 -24.90 0.93 -20.55
CA SER A 421 -26.17 0.74 -21.27
C SER A 421 -27.34 1.29 -20.47
N GLY A 422 -27.34 2.60 -20.23
CA GLY A 422 -28.53 3.31 -19.74
C GLY A 422 -28.91 3.00 -18.28
N GLY A 423 -27.91 2.91 -17.39
CA GLY A 423 -28.09 2.76 -15.94
C GLY A 423 -27.50 1.46 -15.36
N GLU A 424 -27.23 0.49 -16.23
CA GLU A 424 -26.43 -0.70 -15.93
C GLU A 424 -25.08 -0.61 -16.66
N PHE A 425 -24.03 -1.05 -15.97
CA PHE A 425 -22.68 -1.12 -16.52
C PHE A 425 -22.14 -2.56 -16.45
N SER A 426 -21.25 -2.88 -17.37
CA SER A 426 -20.44 -4.11 -17.33
C SER A 426 -19.00 -3.81 -17.72
N ILE A 427 -18.07 -4.60 -17.17
CA ILE A 427 -16.66 -4.52 -17.53
C ILE A 427 -16.34 -5.59 -18.56
N GLU A 428 -15.75 -5.16 -19.67
CA GLU A 428 -15.45 -6.00 -20.81
C GLU A 428 -14.15 -6.80 -20.61
N LYS A 429 -14.20 -8.08 -20.97
CA LYS A 429 -13.04 -8.97 -20.84
C LYS A 429 -11.94 -8.62 -21.82
N THR A 430 -10.72 -8.46 -21.29
CA THR A 430 -9.50 -8.22 -22.07
C THR A 430 -8.46 -9.32 -21.85
N GLU A 431 -7.29 -9.19 -22.48
CA GLU A 431 -6.15 -10.07 -22.20
C GLU A 431 -5.55 -9.83 -20.80
N LEU A 432 -5.82 -8.66 -20.21
CA LEU A 432 -5.27 -8.24 -18.92
C LEU A 432 -6.13 -8.66 -17.72
N PHE A 433 -7.41 -9.01 -17.93
CA PHE A 433 -8.33 -9.42 -16.86
C PHE A 433 -8.95 -10.78 -17.13
N ASN A 434 -9.07 -11.58 -16.08
CA ASN A 434 -9.87 -12.81 -16.11
C ASN A 434 -11.31 -12.58 -15.61
N ASP A 435 -12.19 -13.57 -15.82
CA ASP A 435 -13.62 -13.45 -15.51
C ASP A 435 -13.88 -13.26 -14.00
N TYR A 436 -13.04 -13.83 -13.14
CA TYR A 436 -13.15 -13.67 -11.69
C TYR A 436 -12.80 -12.24 -11.25
N GLU A 437 -11.70 -11.68 -11.78
CA GLU A 437 -11.29 -10.31 -11.50
C GLU A 437 -12.34 -9.29 -11.94
N ILE A 438 -12.91 -9.49 -13.14
CA ILE A 438 -14.00 -8.65 -13.68
C ILE A 438 -15.20 -8.67 -12.74
N LYS A 439 -15.66 -9.86 -12.35
CA LYS A 439 -16.80 -10.00 -11.44
C LYS A 439 -16.53 -9.36 -10.07
N ASN A 440 -15.30 -9.48 -9.58
CA ASN A 440 -14.88 -8.83 -8.33
C ASN A 440 -14.92 -7.30 -8.45
N LEU A 441 -14.35 -6.74 -9.52
CA LEU A 441 -14.37 -5.30 -9.80
C LEU A 441 -15.79 -4.76 -9.93
N GLU A 442 -16.68 -5.45 -10.65
CA GLU A 442 -18.09 -5.07 -10.77
C GLU A 442 -18.81 -5.09 -9.41
N THR A 443 -18.49 -6.08 -8.56
CA THR A 443 -19.06 -6.18 -7.20
C THR A 443 -18.62 -5.00 -6.34
N LEU A 444 -17.32 -4.67 -6.37
CA LEU A 444 -16.77 -3.53 -5.63
C LEU A 444 -17.35 -2.19 -6.11
N LEU A 445 -17.50 -2.01 -7.43
CA LEU A 445 -18.09 -0.79 -7.99
C LEU A 445 -19.57 -0.64 -7.63
N LYS A 446 -20.33 -1.73 -7.60
CA LYS A 446 -21.73 -1.71 -7.13
C LYS A 446 -21.81 -1.35 -5.65
N ALA A 447 -20.97 -1.95 -4.81
CA ALA A 447 -20.89 -1.63 -3.39
C ALA A 447 -20.48 -0.17 -3.15
N LEU A 448 -19.49 0.34 -3.89
CA LEU A 448 -19.11 1.75 -3.85
C LEU A 448 -20.27 2.66 -4.25
N LYS A 449 -20.98 2.34 -5.34
CA LYS A 449 -22.16 3.10 -5.79
C LYS A 449 -23.26 3.15 -4.73
N GLU A 450 -23.50 2.05 -4.02
CA GLU A 450 -24.47 1.99 -2.92
C GLU A 450 -24.10 2.90 -1.74
N LYS A 451 -22.80 3.16 -1.51
CA LYS A 451 -22.31 4.08 -0.47
C LYS A 451 -22.37 5.56 -0.85
N LEU A 452 -22.49 5.86 -2.15
CA LEU A 452 -22.48 7.21 -2.71
C LEU A 452 -23.89 7.80 -2.88
N ASP A 453 -24.75 7.64 -1.87
CA ASP A 453 -26.09 8.25 -1.91
C ASP A 453 -25.98 9.77 -2.14
N LYS A 454 -26.58 10.23 -3.24
CA LYS A 454 -26.54 11.63 -3.66
C LYS A 454 -27.28 12.58 -2.73
N ASP A 455 -28.21 12.06 -1.94
CA ASP A 455 -28.99 12.85 -1.02
C ASP A 455 -28.38 12.84 0.40
N LEU A 456 -27.40 11.97 0.69
CA LEU A 456 -26.61 12.03 1.92
C LEU A 456 -25.77 13.33 1.94
N ASN A 457 -25.96 14.12 2.99
CA ASN A 457 -25.24 15.39 3.25
C ASN A 457 -25.28 16.39 2.08
N LYS A 458 -26.42 16.42 1.37
CA LYS A 458 -26.67 17.39 0.31
C LYS A 458 -26.58 18.82 0.84
N GLY A 459 -25.52 19.54 0.44
CA GLY A 459 -25.22 20.91 0.89
C GLY A 459 -23.97 21.02 1.78
N ASP A 460 -23.33 19.91 2.14
CA ASP A 460 -22.00 19.90 2.74
C ASP A 460 -20.94 19.85 1.63
N ASP A 461 -20.45 21.03 1.23
CA ASP A 461 -19.42 21.17 0.19
C ASP A 461 -18.13 20.42 0.54
N PHE A 462 -17.79 20.31 1.84
CA PHE A 462 -16.60 19.56 2.28
C PHE A 462 -16.79 18.06 2.06
N TYR A 463 -17.96 17.53 2.42
CA TYR A 463 -18.30 16.12 2.19
C TYR A 463 -18.22 15.74 0.71
N GLN A 464 -18.81 16.57 -0.16
CA GLN A 464 -18.80 16.35 -1.60
C GLN A 464 -17.37 16.44 -2.16
N LYS A 465 -16.56 17.36 -1.64
CA LYS A 465 -15.15 17.48 -2.00
C LYS A 465 -14.35 16.24 -1.57
N ALA A 466 -14.57 15.73 -0.36
CA ALA A 466 -13.92 14.52 0.15
C ALA A 466 -14.24 13.29 -0.72
N ILE A 467 -15.50 13.13 -1.14
CA ILE A 467 -15.90 12.09 -2.09
C ILE A 467 -15.17 12.27 -3.42
N SER A 468 -15.20 13.47 -4.00
CA SER A 468 -14.55 13.75 -5.28
C SER A 468 -13.06 13.42 -5.24
N ASP A 469 -12.39 13.81 -4.16
CA ASP A 469 -10.97 13.53 -3.93
C ASP A 469 -10.68 12.03 -3.78
N CYS A 470 -11.58 11.23 -3.20
CA CYS A 470 -11.49 9.76 -3.23
C CYS A 470 -11.56 9.24 -4.66
N ILE A 471 -12.60 9.62 -5.41
CA ILE A 471 -12.86 9.06 -6.75
C ILE A 471 -11.75 9.43 -7.73
N GLU A 472 -11.11 10.57 -7.55
CA GLU A 472 -9.96 11.03 -8.35
C GLU A 472 -8.83 9.98 -8.39
N GLU A 473 -8.62 9.19 -7.31
CA GLU A 473 -7.58 8.13 -7.22
C GLU A 473 -7.73 7.00 -8.26
N ILE A 474 -8.95 6.75 -8.72
CA ILE A 474 -9.28 5.68 -9.67
C ILE A 474 -9.84 6.22 -10.99
N ARG A 475 -10.01 7.54 -11.09
CA ARG A 475 -10.73 8.20 -12.18
C ARG A 475 -10.20 7.84 -13.56
N TYR A 476 -8.88 7.85 -13.70
CA TYR A 476 -8.18 7.61 -14.95
C TYR A 476 -7.81 6.13 -15.15
N LEU A 477 -8.52 5.22 -14.49
CA LEU A 477 -8.32 3.77 -14.65
C LEU A 477 -9.50 3.08 -15.35
N PHE A 478 -10.47 3.86 -15.83
CA PHE A 478 -11.66 3.39 -16.55
C PHE A 478 -11.79 4.11 -17.90
N LYS A 479 -12.10 3.36 -18.96
CA LYS A 479 -12.28 3.86 -20.33
C LYS A 479 -13.50 3.23 -20.99
N SER A 480 -13.94 3.83 -22.10
CA SER A 480 -15.05 3.29 -22.88
C SER A 480 -14.60 2.00 -23.56
N VAL A 481 -15.53 1.05 -23.71
CA VAL A 481 -15.30 -0.17 -24.50
C VAL A 481 -14.80 0.12 -25.92
N ASP A 482 -15.09 1.30 -26.47
CA ASP A 482 -14.62 1.72 -27.80
C ASP A 482 -13.08 1.77 -27.89
N TYR A 483 -12.39 1.96 -26.76
CA TYR A 483 -10.92 1.99 -26.66
C TYR A 483 -10.32 0.66 -26.22
N LYS A 484 -11.12 -0.40 -26.08
CA LYS A 484 -10.69 -1.74 -25.63
C LYS A 484 -9.55 -2.32 -26.47
N TYR A 485 -9.48 -1.97 -27.75
CA TYR A 485 -8.43 -2.44 -28.66
C TYR A 485 -7.01 -2.05 -28.21
N GLU A 486 -6.88 -1.07 -27.31
CA GLU A 486 -5.58 -0.60 -26.82
C GLU A 486 -4.94 -1.55 -25.80
N ASP A 487 -5.73 -2.36 -25.06
CA ASP A 487 -5.27 -3.18 -23.92
C ASP A 487 -4.21 -2.44 -23.07
N GLU A 488 -4.65 -1.30 -22.54
CA GLU A 488 -3.80 -0.27 -21.96
C GLU A 488 -3.38 -0.59 -20.51
N LEU A 489 -2.15 -0.24 -20.18
CA LEU A 489 -1.64 -0.13 -18.81
C LEU A 489 -1.09 1.27 -18.56
N ARG A 490 -1.04 1.71 -17.30
CA ARG A 490 -0.58 3.05 -16.94
C ARG A 490 0.31 3.06 -15.71
N ILE A 491 1.32 3.92 -15.73
CA ILE A 491 1.84 4.50 -14.49
C ILE A 491 0.94 5.68 -14.13
N LEU A 492 0.55 5.76 -12.86
CA LEU A 492 -0.24 6.85 -12.32
C LEU A 492 0.53 7.50 -11.16
N ARG A 493 0.73 8.81 -11.25
CA ARG A 493 1.50 9.59 -10.26
C ARG A 493 0.74 10.84 -9.85
N TYR A 494 0.60 11.05 -8.56
CA TYR A 494 0.07 12.28 -8.00
C TYR A 494 1.18 13.32 -7.89
N ALA A 495 0.90 14.55 -8.31
CA ALA A 495 1.72 15.71 -8.01
C ALA A 495 0.81 16.93 -7.79
N ASN A 496 0.79 17.44 -6.56
CA ASN A 496 -0.05 18.58 -6.19
C ASN A 496 0.29 19.80 -7.07
N LEU A 497 -0.72 20.47 -7.61
CA LEU A 497 -0.59 21.66 -8.44
C LEU A 497 -0.31 22.93 -7.63
N ASP A 498 0.60 22.82 -6.66
CA ASP A 498 1.10 23.96 -5.90
C ASP A 498 2.25 24.64 -6.66
N PRO A 499 2.29 25.99 -6.76
CA PRO A 499 3.39 26.69 -7.41
C PRO A 499 4.79 26.40 -6.84
N SER A 500 4.89 25.92 -5.61
CA SER A 500 6.14 25.49 -4.97
C SER A 500 6.57 24.07 -5.34
N ASN A 501 5.76 23.31 -6.09
CA ASN A 501 6.09 21.95 -6.48
C ASN A 501 7.19 21.93 -7.57
N GLU A 502 8.40 21.54 -7.17
CA GLU A 502 9.58 21.47 -8.04
C GLU A 502 9.60 20.25 -8.98
N GLU A 503 8.72 19.26 -8.76
CA GLU A 503 8.65 18.05 -9.58
C GLU A 503 7.94 18.30 -10.93
N ILE A 504 7.05 19.30 -10.96
CA ILE A 504 6.25 19.64 -12.14
C ILE A 504 7.06 20.50 -13.10
N LYS A 505 7.17 20.04 -14.35
CA LYS A 505 7.84 20.73 -15.45
C LYS A 505 6.84 21.21 -16.49
N ILE A 506 7.21 22.27 -17.23
CA ILE A 506 6.38 22.88 -18.27
C ILE A 506 7.05 22.68 -19.64
N ASP A 507 6.40 21.94 -20.52
CA ASP A 507 6.76 21.85 -21.93
C ASP A 507 6.11 23.00 -22.71
N LYS A 508 6.92 23.78 -23.42
CA LYS A 508 6.48 24.91 -24.25
C LYS A 508 6.69 24.69 -25.75
N SER A 509 7.16 23.50 -26.14
CA SER A 509 7.53 23.18 -27.53
C SER A 509 6.36 23.31 -28.52
N SER A 510 5.12 23.04 -28.08
CA SER A 510 3.92 23.20 -28.90
C SER A 510 3.36 24.63 -28.94
N GLY A 511 4.01 25.61 -28.29
CA GLY A 511 3.49 26.97 -28.12
C GLY A 511 2.39 27.12 -27.05
N ILE A 512 1.93 25.99 -26.49
CA ILE A 512 1.00 25.89 -25.36
C ILE A 512 1.76 25.21 -24.22
N GLY A 513 1.69 25.78 -23.01
CA GLY A 513 2.34 25.21 -21.84
C GLY A 513 1.63 23.94 -21.36
N LYS A 514 2.28 22.78 -21.52
CA LYS A 514 1.79 21.49 -21.03
C LYS A 514 2.60 21.03 -19.83
N LEU A 515 1.91 20.59 -18.78
CA LEU A 515 2.54 20.08 -17.56
C LEU A 515 2.94 18.61 -17.71
N TYR A 516 4.11 18.26 -17.21
CA TYR A 516 4.55 16.88 -17.06
C TYR A 516 5.43 16.72 -15.83
N VAL A 517 5.52 15.49 -15.34
CA VAL A 517 6.53 15.06 -14.36
C VAL A 517 7.41 14.00 -15.02
N GLU A 518 8.65 13.85 -14.56
CA GLU A 518 9.57 12.83 -15.08
C GLU A 518 9.54 11.58 -14.19
N ARG A 519 9.76 10.42 -14.81
CA ARG A 519 10.06 9.19 -14.04
C ARG A 519 11.30 9.40 -13.18
N GLU A 520 11.32 8.75 -12.03
CA GLU A 520 12.49 8.79 -11.14
C GLU A 520 13.65 8.02 -11.78
N ASN A 521 13.37 6.83 -12.31
CA ASN A 521 14.36 5.98 -12.95
C ASN A 521 14.52 6.28 -14.45
N PRO A 522 15.73 6.12 -14.99
CA PRO A 522 15.96 6.11 -16.44
C PRO A 522 15.15 5.01 -17.13
N ILE A 523 14.81 5.24 -18.39
CA ILE A 523 14.07 4.29 -19.21
C ILE A 523 14.90 3.03 -19.48
N GLN A 524 14.31 1.85 -19.31
CA GLN A 524 14.94 0.59 -19.69
C GLN A 524 14.26 0.00 -20.92
N ILE A 525 14.90 0.17 -22.08
CA ILE A 525 14.37 -0.31 -23.36
C ILE A 525 14.75 -1.78 -23.55
N GLY A 526 13.77 -2.63 -23.87
CA GLY A 526 13.99 -4.02 -24.26
C GLY A 526 13.92 -4.23 -25.78
N GLU A 527 12.97 -3.58 -26.45
CA GLU A 527 12.78 -3.70 -27.90
C GLU A 527 12.33 -2.36 -28.52
N VAL A 528 12.87 -2.02 -29.69
CA VAL A 528 12.39 -0.89 -30.52
C VAL A 528 11.78 -1.43 -31.81
N ILE A 529 10.49 -1.20 -32.01
CA ILE A 529 9.77 -1.58 -33.22
C ILE A 529 9.57 -0.33 -34.06
N PHE A 530 10.15 -0.31 -35.26
CA PHE A 530 9.97 0.80 -36.21
C PHE A 530 8.66 0.63 -36.97
N GLY A 531 7.91 1.71 -37.12
CA GLY A 531 6.66 1.71 -37.89
C GLY A 531 6.87 1.31 -39.36
N PRO A 532 5.84 0.76 -40.02
CA PRO A 532 5.94 0.35 -41.43
C PRO A 532 6.42 1.45 -42.38
N LYS A 533 6.02 2.71 -42.12
CA LYS A 533 6.39 3.89 -42.89
C LYS A 533 7.61 4.63 -42.31
N PHE A 534 8.27 4.10 -41.28
CA PHE A 534 9.44 4.73 -40.67
C PHE A 534 10.61 4.81 -41.69
N PRO A 535 11.18 6.01 -41.90
CA PRO A 535 12.25 6.21 -42.87
C PRO A 535 13.60 5.73 -42.34
N ASN A 536 14.34 4.95 -43.14
CA ASN A 536 15.73 4.55 -42.91
C ASN A 536 16.06 4.11 -41.46
N PRO A 537 15.34 3.13 -40.89
CA PRO A 537 15.60 2.66 -39.51
C PRO A 537 17.05 2.18 -39.30
N GLU A 538 17.72 1.72 -40.37
CA GLU A 538 19.13 1.32 -40.38
C GLU A 538 20.09 2.43 -39.93
N TYR A 539 19.70 3.71 -40.00
CA TYR A 539 20.53 4.82 -39.51
C TYR A 539 20.53 4.97 -37.99
N ILE A 540 19.52 4.42 -37.30
CA ILE A 540 19.36 4.52 -35.85
C ILE A 540 19.89 3.26 -35.16
N THR A 541 19.79 2.11 -35.83
CA THR A 541 20.16 0.81 -35.24
C THR A 541 21.60 0.70 -34.70
N PRO A 542 22.64 1.34 -35.29
CA PRO A 542 23.99 1.31 -34.71
C PRO A 542 24.08 2.07 -33.39
N LEU A 543 23.37 3.20 -33.27
CA LEU A 543 23.31 3.97 -32.03
C LEU A 543 22.62 3.18 -30.92
N LEU A 544 21.48 2.53 -31.22
CA LEU A 544 20.80 1.66 -30.26
C LEU A 544 21.74 0.57 -29.73
N LYS A 545 22.50 -0.11 -30.60
CA LYS A 545 23.49 -1.13 -30.18
C LYS A 545 24.69 -0.58 -29.42
N LEU A 546 25.09 0.65 -29.70
CA LEU A 546 26.17 1.32 -28.96
C LEU A 546 25.74 1.62 -27.53
N LEU A 547 24.53 2.14 -27.36
CA LEU A 547 23.98 2.54 -26.06
C LEU A 547 23.56 1.36 -25.20
N ASP A 548 23.07 0.28 -25.82
CA ASP A 548 22.69 -0.95 -25.13
C ASP A 548 22.72 -2.15 -26.10
N LYS A 549 23.58 -3.12 -25.80
CA LYS A 549 23.80 -4.30 -26.66
C LYS A 549 22.60 -5.24 -26.68
N ASP A 550 21.79 -5.23 -25.63
CA ASP A 550 20.70 -6.19 -25.42
C ASP A 550 19.38 -5.70 -26.02
N ILE A 551 19.29 -4.43 -26.47
CA ILE A 551 18.09 -3.91 -27.16
C ILE A 551 17.85 -4.70 -28.44
N ALA A 552 16.67 -5.32 -28.53
CA ALA A 552 16.14 -5.88 -29.76
C ALA A 552 15.56 -4.76 -30.64
N PHE A 553 15.57 -4.93 -31.96
CA PHE A 553 14.85 -4.03 -32.85
C PHE A 553 14.38 -4.74 -34.10
N LYS A 554 13.26 -4.27 -34.63
CA LYS A 554 12.67 -4.76 -35.88
C LYS A 554 11.87 -3.67 -36.57
N LYS A 555 11.59 -3.84 -37.85
CA LYS A 555 10.60 -3.03 -38.57
C LYS A 555 9.29 -3.81 -38.66
N SER A 556 8.18 -3.15 -38.32
CA SER A 556 6.85 -3.74 -38.46
C SER A 556 6.57 -4.08 -39.91
N THR A 557 5.96 -5.25 -40.13
CA THR A 557 5.55 -5.75 -41.44
C THR A 557 4.05 -5.56 -41.71
N ILE A 558 3.34 -4.84 -40.83
CA ILE A 558 1.91 -4.58 -40.97
C ILE A 558 1.66 -3.77 -42.24
N LYS A 559 0.70 -4.23 -43.04
CA LYS A 559 0.31 -3.57 -44.29
C LYS A 559 -0.63 -2.41 -43.99
N PHE A 560 -0.12 -1.19 -44.09
CA PHE A 560 -0.94 0.02 -44.20
C PHE A 560 -1.47 0.12 -45.63
N ARG A 561 -2.80 0.17 -45.79
CA ARG A 561 -3.43 0.44 -47.09
C ARG A 561 -3.57 1.93 -47.32
#